data_AF-A0A9P1G7W9-F1
#
_entry.id   AF-A0A9P1G7W9-F1
#
_cell.length_a   1.000
_cell.length_b   1.000
_cell.length_c   1.000
_cell.angle_alpha   90.00
_cell.angle_beta   90.00
_cell.angle_gamma   90.00
#
_symmetry.space_group_name_H-M   'P 1'
#
loop_
_entity.id
_entity.type
_entity.pdbx_description
1 polymer ?
#
loop_
_entity_poly.entity_id
_entity_poly.type
_entity_poly.pdbx_seq_one_letter_code
_entity_poly.pdbx_strand_id
1 'polypeptide(L)'
;MASSVVLQPLVAELSWKTHPGDEVLQQLHAGLLSKLPDLQSLVILVSAKGKQRSYPAGQDFVDEVLQMKGRSVKYRQPFGQFSNPNPHIAVATAEWLGDVLQHLAEPTDLLELYCGCGSHTVALAPFFRQVLAVEINRHLVDAA
;
A
#
# COMPACT_ATOMS: atom_id res chain seq x y z
N MET A 1 0.27 20.06 -19.19
CA MET A 1 1.12 19.36 -18.20
C MET A 1 0.17 18.71 -17.19
N ALA A 2 -0.07 17.41 -17.32
CA ALA A 2 -0.94 16.69 -16.39
C ALA A 2 -0.19 16.55 -15.07
N SER A 3 -0.61 17.28 -14.05
CA SER A 3 -0.17 17.03 -12.68
C SER A 3 -0.65 15.63 -12.30
N SER A 4 0.26 14.66 -12.23
CA SER A 4 -0.05 13.36 -11.66
C SER A 4 -0.35 13.59 -10.18
N VAL A 5 -1.63 13.61 -9.82
CA VAL A 5 -2.06 13.59 -8.43
C VAL A 5 -1.56 12.25 -7.87
N VAL A 6 -0.54 12.30 -7.02
CA VAL A 6 -0.21 11.16 -6.16
C VAL A 6 -1.39 11.04 -5.21
N LEU A 7 -2.29 10.10 -5.47
CA LEU A 7 -3.37 9.77 -4.55
C LEU A 7 -2.74 9.07 -3.35
N GLN A 8 -2.21 9.85 -2.41
CA GLN A 8 -1.92 9.32 -1.09
C GLN A 8 -3.25 8.94 -0.45
N PRO A 9 -3.39 7.75 0.14
CA PRO A 9 -4.51 7.51 1.03
C PRO A 9 -4.44 8.56 2.15
N LEU A 10 -5.48 9.37 2.27
CA LEU A 10 -5.60 10.28 3.40
C LEU A 10 -5.82 9.42 4.66
N VAL A 11 -4.77 9.26 5.46
CA VAL A 11 -4.85 8.54 6.73
C VAL A 11 -5.30 9.52 7.80
N ALA A 12 -6.47 9.26 8.39
CA ALA A 12 -6.96 9.95 9.56
C ALA A 12 -7.04 8.96 10.73
N GLU A 13 -6.40 9.28 11.85
CA GLU A 13 -6.47 8.47 13.06
C GLU A 13 -7.53 9.02 14.01
N LEU A 14 -8.45 8.15 14.44
CA LEU A 14 -9.49 8.48 15.41
C LEU A 14 -9.37 7.56 16.63
N SER A 15 -9.33 8.15 17.81
CA SER A 15 -9.31 7.43 19.08
C SER A 15 -10.71 7.22 19.65
N TRP A 16 -11.02 6.00 20.08
CA TRP A 16 -12.29 5.64 20.69
C TRP A 16 -12.09 5.07 22.09
N LYS A 17 -13.00 5.38 23.02
CA LYS A 17 -13.01 4.79 24.37
C LYS A 17 -13.44 3.31 24.37
N THR A 18 -14.30 2.94 23.43
CA THR A 18 -14.82 1.58 23.23
C THR A 18 -14.65 1.17 21.77
N HIS A 19 -14.50 -0.13 21.51
CA HIS A 19 -14.38 -0.63 20.14
C HIS A 19 -15.70 -0.36 19.40
N PRO A 20 -15.71 0.44 18.31
CA PRO A 20 -16.93 0.75 17.58
C PRO A 20 -17.52 -0.53 16.97
N GLY A 21 -18.86 -0.63 17.01
CA GLY A 21 -19.63 -1.68 16.34
C GLY A 21 -19.87 -1.37 14.86
N ASP A 22 -20.38 -2.34 14.12
CA ASP A 22 -20.49 -2.26 12.65
C ASP A 22 -21.44 -1.13 12.20
N GLU A 23 -22.56 -0.92 12.91
CA GLU A 23 -23.48 0.19 12.63
C GLU A 23 -22.79 1.56 12.76
N VAL A 24 -21.92 1.73 13.75
CA VAL A 24 -21.16 2.98 13.95
C VAL A 24 -20.19 3.19 12.80
N LEU A 25 -19.50 2.14 12.37
CA LEU A 25 -18.56 2.21 11.24
C LEU A 25 -19.29 2.52 9.92
N GLN A 26 -20.45 1.91 9.70
CA GLN A 26 -21.30 2.18 8.55
C GLN A 26 -21.78 3.64 8.52
N GLN A 27 -22.27 4.16 9.65
CA GLN A 27 -22.69 5.57 9.76
C GLN A 27 -21.53 6.53 9.55
N LEU A 28 -20.36 6.25 10.13
CA LEU A 28 -19.15 7.04 9.93
C LEU A 28 -18.72 7.05 8.47
N HIS A 29 -18.68 5.88 7.83
CA HIS A 29 -18.34 5.74 6.42
C HIS A 29 -19.27 6.54 5.51
N ALA A 30 -20.59 6.38 5.66
CA ALA A 30 -21.58 7.14 4.90
C ALA A 30 -21.49 8.65 5.16
N GLY A 31 -21.29 9.05 6.43
CA GLY A 31 -21.13 10.44 6.83
C GLY A 31 -19.88 11.09 6.21
N LEU A 32 -18.74 10.40 6.23
CA LEU A 32 -17.51 10.90 5.63
C LEU A 32 -17.61 11.00 4.11
N LEU A 33 -18.13 9.98 3.42
CA LEU A 33 -18.35 10.05 1.97
C LEU A 33 -19.28 11.21 1.57
N SER A 34 -20.32 11.48 2.36
CA SER A 34 -21.23 12.61 2.08
C SER A 34 -20.55 13.98 2.19
N LYS A 35 -19.51 14.09 3.03
CA LYS A 35 -18.75 15.32 3.28
C LYS A 35 -17.55 15.48 2.35
N LEU A 36 -17.10 14.39 1.74
CA LEU A 36 -15.92 14.32 0.89
C LEU A 36 -16.33 13.70 -0.45
N PRO A 37 -17.12 14.41 -1.27
CA PRO A 37 -17.73 13.86 -2.49
C PRO A 37 -16.69 13.47 -3.56
N ASP A 38 -15.49 14.01 -3.48
CA ASP A 38 -14.39 13.71 -4.41
C ASP A 38 -13.61 12.43 -4.03
N LEU A 39 -13.88 11.83 -2.86
CA LEU A 39 -13.26 10.56 -2.47
C LEU A 39 -13.82 9.41 -3.31
N GLN A 40 -12.93 8.73 -4.04
CA GLN A 40 -13.29 7.56 -4.85
C GLN A 40 -13.51 6.30 -3.99
N SER A 41 -12.83 6.21 -2.84
CA SER A 41 -12.92 5.07 -1.93
C SER A 41 -12.58 5.50 -0.52
N LEU A 42 -13.26 4.90 0.47
CA LEU A 42 -12.97 5.06 1.89
C LEU A 42 -12.93 3.67 2.53
N VAL A 43 -11.84 3.37 3.22
CA VAL A 43 -11.72 2.17 4.06
C VAL A 43 -11.46 2.62 5.48
N ILE A 44 -12.23 2.09 6.42
CA ILE A 44 -12.06 2.37 7.85
C ILE A 44 -11.42 1.14 8.48
N LEU A 45 -10.20 1.31 8.99
CA LEU A 45 -9.44 0.26 9.66
C LEU A 45 -9.39 0.57 11.16
N VAL A 46 -9.78 -0.40 11.99
CA VAL A 46 -9.91 -0.22 13.44
C VAL A 46 -9.09 -1.27 14.14
N SER A 47 -8.21 -0.84 15.06
CA SER A 47 -7.53 -1.71 16.00
C SER A 47 -7.86 -1.27 17.42
N ALA A 48 -8.41 -2.16 18.23
CA ALA A 48 -8.65 -1.89 19.65
C ALA A 48 -8.50 -3.18 20.47
N LYS A 49 -7.66 -3.12 21.51
CA LYS A 49 -7.37 -4.24 22.44
C LYS A 49 -7.00 -5.54 21.72
N GLY A 50 -6.19 -5.45 20.66
CA GLY A 50 -5.76 -6.60 19.87
C GLY A 50 -6.83 -7.19 18.94
N LYS A 51 -8.00 -6.57 18.83
CA LYS A 51 -9.01 -6.91 17.82
C LYS A 51 -8.92 -5.93 16.67
N GLN A 52 -8.91 -6.45 15.46
CA GLN A 52 -8.93 -5.67 14.23
C GLN A 52 -10.28 -5.82 13.54
N ARG A 53 -10.76 -4.73 12.93
CA ARG A 53 -11.94 -4.70 12.07
C ARG A 53 -11.70 -3.77 10.89
N SER A 54 -12.38 -4.04 9.79
CA SER A 54 -12.45 -3.15 8.64
C SER A 54 -13.89 -2.86 8.27
N TYR A 55 -14.11 -1.68 7.68
CA TYR A 55 -15.33 -1.35 6.94
C TYR A 55 -14.94 -0.79 5.57
N PRO A 56 -15.42 -1.36 4.45
CA PRO A 56 -16.29 -2.54 4.35
C PRO A 56 -15.70 -3.82 4.99
N ALA A 57 -16.57 -4.69 5.49
CA ALA A 57 -16.13 -5.91 6.19
C ALA A 57 -15.29 -6.79 5.26
N GLY A 58 -14.10 -7.22 5.73
CA GLY A 58 -13.16 -8.03 4.96
C GLY A 58 -12.23 -7.22 4.04
N GLN A 59 -12.41 -5.90 3.93
CA GLN A 59 -11.46 -5.02 3.24
C GLN A 59 -10.45 -4.46 4.26
N ASP A 60 -9.62 -5.33 4.81
CA ASP A 60 -8.57 -5.01 5.78
C ASP A 60 -7.26 -4.57 5.12
N PHE A 61 -7.36 -3.83 4.02
CA PHE A 61 -6.22 -3.31 3.29
C PHE A 61 -6.58 -2.03 2.54
N VAL A 62 -5.55 -1.30 2.13
CA VAL A 62 -5.67 -0.22 1.14
C VAL A 62 -4.78 -0.53 -0.05
N ASP A 63 -5.24 -0.21 -1.24
CA ASP A 63 -4.39 -0.26 -2.44
C ASP A 63 -3.73 1.12 -2.62
N GLU A 64 -2.40 1.16 -2.72
CA GLU A 64 -1.67 2.38 -3.01
C GLU A 64 -1.14 2.37 -4.44
N VAL A 65 -1.23 3.52 -5.12
CA VAL A 65 -0.68 3.72 -6.45
C VAL A 65 0.45 4.75 -6.38
N LEU A 66 1.66 4.29 -6.59
CA LEU A 66 2.87 5.11 -6.66
C LEU A 66 3.14 5.51 -8.11
N GLN A 67 3.30 6.81 -8.34
CA GLN A 67 3.69 7.35 -9.63
C GLN A 67 5.22 7.38 -9.71
N MET A 68 5.78 6.62 -10.64
CA MET A 68 7.21 6.57 -10.91
C MET A 68 7.51 7.13 -12.31
N LYS A 69 8.78 7.36 -12.63
CA LYS A 69 9.28 7.74 -13.97
C LYS A 69 8.64 6.88 -15.07
N GLY A 70 7.63 7.44 -15.74
CA GLY A 70 6.97 6.84 -16.91
C GLY A 70 6.01 5.68 -16.65
N ARG A 71 5.72 5.33 -15.38
CA ARG A 71 4.76 4.27 -15.05
C ARG A 71 4.14 4.43 -13.66
N SER A 72 2.99 3.80 -13.45
CA SER A 72 2.38 3.67 -12.13
C SER A 72 2.60 2.25 -11.61
N VAL A 73 2.93 2.15 -10.32
CA VAL A 73 3.05 0.88 -9.60
C VAL A 73 1.94 0.83 -8.57
N LYS A 74 1.16 -0.25 -8.58
CA LYS A 74 0.10 -0.49 -7.60
C LYS A 74 0.52 -1.64 -6.70
N TYR A 75 0.34 -1.49 -5.40
CA TYR A 75 0.51 -2.57 -4.44
C TYR A 75 -0.49 -2.45 -3.30
N ARG A 76 -0.74 -3.56 -2.61
CA ARG A 76 -1.69 -3.64 -1.50
C ARG A 76 -0.96 -3.47 -0.18
N GLN A 77 -1.50 -2.66 0.71
CA GLN A 77 -1.05 -2.48 2.09
C GLN A 77 -2.03 -3.16 3.05
N PRO A 78 -1.74 -4.38 3.53
CA PRO A 78 -2.58 -5.04 4.51
C PRO A 78 -2.54 -4.31 5.86
N PHE A 79 -3.67 -4.28 6.56
CA PHE A 79 -3.82 -3.60 7.83
C PHE A 79 -2.92 -4.21 8.91
N GLY A 80 -2.24 -3.34 9.65
CA GLY A 80 -1.34 -3.75 10.72
C GLY A 80 -0.05 -4.41 10.23
N GLN A 81 0.21 -4.40 8.93
CA GLN A 81 1.49 -4.81 8.35
C GLN A 81 2.35 -3.60 7.98
N PHE A 82 3.64 -3.85 7.76
CA PHE A 82 4.57 -2.80 7.39
C PHE A 82 4.28 -2.25 5.99
N SER A 83 4.28 -0.93 5.87
CA SER A 83 4.34 -0.18 4.62
C SER A 83 5.27 1.02 4.79
N ASN A 84 5.78 1.55 3.69
CA ASN A 84 6.59 2.76 3.75
C ASN A 84 5.68 3.94 4.16
N PRO A 85 5.94 4.61 5.30
CA PRO A 85 5.03 5.65 5.80
C PRO A 85 5.09 6.95 4.98
N ASN A 86 6.11 7.08 4.12
CA ASN A 86 6.27 8.23 3.24
C ASN A 86 6.38 7.74 1.78
N PRO A 87 5.33 7.91 0.97
CA PRO A 87 5.32 7.41 -0.41
C PRO A 87 6.29 8.18 -1.32
N HIS A 88 6.64 9.44 -1.01
CA HIS A 88 7.65 10.17 -1.78
C HIS A 88 9.04 9.57 -1.60
N ILE A 89 9.38 9.15 -0.37
CA ILE A 89 10.63 8.44 -0.09
C ILE A 89 10.60 7.04 -0.70
N ALA A 90 9.46 6.35 -0.66
CA ALA A 90 9.31 5.04 -1.31
C ALA A 90 9.57 5.13 -2.82
N VAL A 91 8.97 6.12 -3.50
CA VAL A 91 9.20 6.38 -4.93
C VAL A 91 10.66 6.74 -5.18
N ALA A 92 11.21 7.70 -4.44
CA ALA A 92 12.61 8.13 -4.63
C ALA A 92 13.60 6.95 -4.45
N THR A 93 13.34 6.08 -3.47
CA THR A 93 14.16 4.88 -3.23
C THR A 93 14.05 3.89 -4.38
N ALA A 94 12.84 3.58 -4.83
CA ALA A 94 12.61 2.65 -5.94
C ALA A 94 13.17 3.18 -7.27
N GLU A 95 13.07 4.48 -7.52
CA GLU A 95 13.65 5.12 -8.70
C GLU A 95 15.18 5.16 -8.65
N TRP A 96 15.75 5.47 -7.49
CA TRP A 96 17.20 5.42 -7.30
C TRP A 96 17.75 4.01 -7.54
N LEU A 97 17.09 2.98 -6.99
CA LEU A 97 17.43 1.58 -7.28
C LEU A 97 17.30 1.27 -8.77
N GLY A 98 16.24 1.74 -9.44
CA GLY A 98 16.08 1.60 -10.88
C GLY A 98 17.21 2.25 -11.69
N ASP A 99 17.67 3.44 -11.28
CA ASP A 99 18.80 4.13 -11.91
C ASP A 99 20.11 3.34 -11.71
N VAL A 100 20.36 2.78 -10.52
CA VAL A 100 21.51 1.90 -10.26
C VAL A 100 21.46 0.64 -11.14
N LEU A 101 20.28 0.04 -11.30
CA LEU A 101 20.09 -1.20 -12.05
C LEU A 101 20.25 -1.02 -13.57
N GLN A 102 20.10 0.20 -14.11
CA GLN A 102 20.39 0.48 -15.52
C GLN A 102 21.86 0.27 -15.88
N HIS A 103 22.76 0.25 -14.90
CA HIS A 103 24.19 0.02 -15.10
C HIS A 103 24.58 -1.46 -15.04
N LEU A 104 23.62 -2.38 -14.89
CA LEU A 104 23.89 -3.81 -14.98
C LEU A 104 24.34 -4.14 -16.41
N ALA A 105 25.51 -4.78 -16.53
CA ALA A 105 26.11 -5.11 -17.81
C ALA A 105 25.29 -6.15 -18.60
N GLU A 106 24.60 -7.05 -17.89
CA GLU A 106 23.87 -8.17 -18.48
C GLU A 106 22.53 -8.40 -17.75
N PRO A 107 21.49 -8.90 -18.44
CA PRO A 107 20.23 -9.29 -17.82
C PRO A 107 20.42 -10.37 -16.74
N THR A 108 19.98 -10.09 -15.51
CA THR A 108 20.08 -11.01 -14.36
C THR A 108 18.70 -11.28 -13.73
N ASP A 109 18.66 -12.20 -12.78
CA ASP A 109 17.51 -12.48 -11.92
C ASP A 109 17.68 -11.78 -10.56
N LEU A 110 16.57 -11.52 -9.86
CA LEU A 110 16.55 -10.93 -8.51
C LEU A 110 16.12 -11.96 -7.47
N LEU A 111 16.85 -12.02 -6.36
CA LEU A 111 16.37 -12.62 -5.10
C LEU A 111 16.11 -11.49 -4.11
N GLU A 112 14.86 -11.34 -3.68
CA GLU A 112 14.47 -10.40 -2.64
C GLU A 112 14.06 -11.15 -1.38
N LEU A 113 14.71 -10.84 -0.27
CA LEU A 113 14.43 -11.42 1.04
C LEU A 113 13.61 -10.43 1.86
N TYR A 114 12.62 -10.94 2.60
CA TYR A 114 11.69 -10.12 3.39
C TYR A 114 10.97 -9.08 2.52
N CYS A 115 10.42 -9.54 1.40
CA CYS A 115 9.80 -8.64 0.42
C CYS A 115 8.52 -7.97 0.93
N GLY A 116 7.98 -8.39 2.09
CA GLY A 116 6.74 -7.87 2.62
C GLY A 116 5.59 -8.05 1.62
N CYS A 117 4.80 -6.99 1.39
CA CYS A 117 3.74 -6.96 0.37
C CYS A 117 4.28 -6.70 -1.05
N GLY A 118 5.58 -6.87 -1.27
CA GLY A 118 6.22 -6.79 -2.57
C GLY A 118 6.46 -5.38 -3.10
N SER A 119 6.47 -4.33 -2.26
CA SER A 119 6.54 -2.94 -2.73
C SER A 119 7.76 -2.65 -3.62
N HIS A 120 8.94 -3.17 -3.27
CA HIS A 120 10.13 -3.07 -4.13
C HIS A 120 10.10 -4.14 -5.22
N THR A 121 9.62 -5.34 -4.93
CA THR A 121 9.47 -6.42 -5.92
C THR A 121 8.75 -5.95 -7.17
N VAL A 122 7.54 -5.39 -7.02
CA VAL A 122 6.73 -4.92 -8.15
C VAL A 122 7.35 -3.72 -8.84
N ALA A 123 8.04 -2.86 -8.08
CA ALA A 123 8.75 -1.73 -8.64
C ALA A 123 9.95 -2.22 -9.47
N LEU A 124 10.75 -3.15 -8.99
CA LEU A 124 12.03 -3.49 -9.62
C LEU A 124 11.92 -4.65 -10.62
N ALA A 125 10.81 -5.40 -10.64
CA ALA A 125 10.60 -6.52 -11.54
C ALA A 125 10.97 -6.26 -13.02
N PRO A 126 10.69 -5.09 -13.62
CA PRO A 126 11.05 -4.83 -15.02
C PRO A 126 12.55 -4.80 -15.32
N PHE A 127 13.42 -4.71 -14.31
CA PHE A 127 14.88 -4.69 -14.48
C PHE A 127 15.50 -6.10 -14.50
N PHE A 128 14.71 -7.14 -14.23
CA PHE A 128 15.19 -8.52 -14.07
C PHE A 128 14.42 -9.48 -14.96
N ARG A 129 15.03 -10.60 -15.35
CA ARG A 129 14.35 -11.62 -16.16
C ARG A 129 13.35 -12.42 -15.33
N GLN A 130 13.73 -12.74 -14.10
CA GLN A 130 12.91 -13.41 -13.10
C GLN A 130 13.15 -12.79 -11.72
N VAL A 131 12.13 -12.82 -10.88
CA VAL A 131 12.21 -12.38 -9.49
C VAL A 131 11.75 -13.52 -8.59
N LEU A 132 12.58 -13.90 -7.62
CA LEU A 132 12.23 -14.76 -6.51
C LEU A 132 12.15 -13.88 -5.26
N ALA A 133 10.92 -13.66 -4.77
CA ALA A 133 10.67 -12.89 -3.57
C ALA A 133 10.28 -13.82 -2.41
N VAL A 134 10.87 -13.61 -1.23
CA VAL A 134 10.69 -14.48 -0.06
C VAL A 134 10.11 -13.67 1.09
N GLU A 135 8.99 -14.16 1.63
CA GLU A 135 8.33 -13.58 2.80
C GLU A 135 7.80 -14.72 3.69
N ILE A 136 7.87 -14.53 5.01
CA ILE A 136 7.42 -15.52 6.00
C ILE A 136 5.94 -15.34 6.35
N ASN A 137 5.43 -14.11 6.27
CA ASN A 137 4.05 -13.82 6.59
C ASN A 137 3.14 -14.07 5.38
N ARG A 138 2.30 -15.11 5.48
CA ARG A 138 1.31 -15.45 4.45
C ARG A 138 0.40 -14.29 4.03
N HIS A 139 0.03 -13.38 4.94
CA HIS A 139 -0.87 -12.26 4.59
C HIS A 139 -0.15 -11.23 3.71
N LEU A 140 1.17 -11.10 3.89
CA LEU A 140 2.00 -10.25 3.03
C LEU A 140 2.25 -10.93 1.68
N VAL A 141 2.44 -12.26 1.67
CA VAL A 141 2.52 -13.06 0.43
C VAL A 141 1.23 -12.94 -0.39
N ASP A 142 0.06 -13.07 0.24
CA ASP A 142 -1.24 -12.96 -0.44
C ASP A 142 -1.50 -11.55 -1.01
N ALA A 143 -0.80 -10.54 -0.50
CA ALA A 143 -0.92 -9.15 -0.93
C ALA A 143 0.08 -8.74 -2.04
N ALA A 144 1.15 -9.50 -2.21
CA ALA A 144 2.22 -9.28 -3.20
C ALA A 144 1.82 -9.81 -4.59
#